data_AF-A0A328SJQ1-F1
#
_entry.id   AF-A0A328SJQ1-F1
#
_cell.length_a   1.000
_cell.length_b   1.000
_cell.length_c   1.000
_cell.angle_alpha   90.00
_cell.angle_beta   90.00
_cell.angle_gamma   90.00
#
_symmetry.space_group_name_H-M   'P 1'
#
loop_
_entity.id
_entity.type
_entity.pdbx_description
1 polymer ?
#
loop_
_entity_poly.entity_id
_entity_poly.type
_entity_poly.pdbx_seq_one_letter_code
_entity_poly.pdbx_strand_id
1 'polypeptide(L)' 'MVCELNTKKELSLAEFIKILYEFDNVEALTLCVKNLKEKYTLDEVKNLSDEELYKYFVEAEKMLR' A
#
# COMPACT_ATOMS: atom_id res chain seq x y z
N MET A 1 -26.67 13.68 6.06
CA MET A 1 -25.77 13.63 7.22
C MET A 1 -24.36 13.50 6.65
N VAL A 2 -23.64 14.61 6.53
CA VAL A 2 -22.29 14.63 5.94
C VAL A 2 -21.32 14.38 7.10
N CYS A 3 -20.78 13.17 7.20
CA CYS A 3 -19.63 12.93 8.05
C CYS A 3 -18.38 13.31 7.25
N GLU A 4 -17.94 14.56 7.39
CA GLU A 4 -16.58 14.94 7.04
C GLU A 4 -15.65 14.26 8.05
N LEU A 5 -15.29 13.01 7.75
CA LEU A 5 -14.23 12.31 8.45
C LEU A 5 -12.91 12.95 8.02
N ASN A 6 -12.44 13.87 8.85
CA ASN A 6 -11.11 14.45 8.78
C ASN A 6 -10.09 13.35 9.14
N THR A 7 -9.84 12.42 8.22
CA THR A 7 -8.98 11.23 8.41
C THR A 7 -7.55 11.50 7.96
N LYS A 8 -6.88 12.43 8.62
CA LYS A 8 -5.42 12.34 8.78
C LYS A 8 -5.14 11.83 10.18
N LYS A 9 -5.35 10.52 10.39
CA LYS A 9 -4.65 9.84 11.49
C LYS A 9 -3.19 9.75 11.07
N GLU A 10 -2.37 10.65 11.58
CA GLU A 10 -0.92 10.46 11.54
C GLU A 10 -0.60 9.27 12.45
N LEU A 11 -0.38 8.10 11.86
CA LEU A 11 0.14 6.94 12.58
C LEU A 11 1.56 7.25 13.05
N SER A 12 1.88 6.95 14.30
CA SER A 12 3.26 7.01 14.74
C SER A 12 4.09 5.96 14.00
N LEU A 13 5.39 6.21 13.83
CA LEU A 13 6.31 5.25 13.21
C LEU A 13 6.23 3.87 13.90
N ALA A 14 6.07 3.85 15.22
CA ALA A 14 5.96 2.63 16.00
C ALA A 14 4.68 1.82 15.68
N GLU A 15 3.54 2.48 15.48
CA GLU A 15 2.29 1.82 15.08
C GLU A 15 2.38 1.27 13.66
N PHE A 16 2.98 2.04 12.75
CA PHE A 16 3.19 1.59 11.38
C PHE A 16 4.07 0.35 11.30
N ILE A 17 5.18 0.31 12.06
CA ILE A 17 6.06 -0.87 12.14
C ILE A 17 5.31 -2.10 12.67
N LYS A 18 4.47 -1.94 13.70
CA LYS A 18 3.68 -3.05 14.25
C LYS A 18 2.70 -3.63 13.21
N ILE A 19 2.00 -2.77 12.48
CA ILE A 19 1.08 -3.18 11.41
C ILE A 19 1.84 -3.94 10.31
N LEU A 20 2.98 -3.42 9.88
CA LEU A 20 3.80 -4.09 8.86
C LEU A 20 4.39 -5.42 9.35
N TYR A 21 4.71 -5.55 10.63
CA TYR A 21 5.23 -6.79 11.22
C TYR A 21 4.20 -7.93 11.19
N GLU A 22 2.91 -7.62 11.31
CA GLU A 22 1.82 -8.60 11.21
C GLU A 22 1.58 -9.06 9.77
N PHE A 23 2.18 -8.39 8.78
CA PHE A 23 1.98 -8.68 7.37
C PHE A 23 2.89 -9.83 6.92
N ASP A 24 2.28 -10.96 6.57
CA ASP A 24 2.99 -12.21 6.25
C ASP A 24 4.01 -12.08 5.11
N ASN A 25 3.70 -11.24 4.11
CA ASN A 25 4.54 -11.05 2.92
C ASN A 25 4.98 -9.58 2.74
N VAL A 26 5.72 -9.05 3.71
CA VAL A 26 6.24 -7.67 3.69
C VAL A 26 7.18 -7.39 2.51
N GLU A 27 7.88 -8.43 2.02
CA GLU A 27 8.77 -8.31 0.87
C GLU A 27 7.99 -8.03 -0.41
N ALA A 28 6.88 -8.75 -0.63
CA ALA A 28 5.99 -8.48 -1.76
C ALA A 28 5.36 -7.10 -1.67
N LEU A 29 4.97 -6.66 -0.47
CA LEU A 29 4.45 -5.31 -0.26
C LEU A 29 5.51 -4.24 -0.63
N THR A 30 6.75 -4.46 -0.21
CA THR A 30 7.87 -3.56 -0.53
C THR A 30 8.14 -3.50 -2.03
N LEU A 31 8.15 -4.67 -2.70
CA LEU A 31 8.33 -4.76 -4.15
C LEU A 31 7.17 -4.12 -4.91
N CYS A 32 5.93 -4.34 -4.46
CA CYS A 32 4.73 -3.71 -5.03
C CYS A 32 4.85 -2.17 -4.98
N VAL A 33 5.18 -1.60 -3.82
CA VAL A 33 5.37 -0.15 -3.68
C VAL A 33 6.51 0.36 -4.56
N LYS A 34 7.61 -0.39 -4.67
CA LYS A 34 8.72 -0.03 -5.56
C LYS A 34 8.28 0.01 -7.02
N ASN A 35 7.59 -1.02 -7.50
CA ASN A 35 7.07 -1.12 -8.86
C ASN A 35 6.08 0.01 -9.17
N LEU A 36 5.20 0.35 -8.22
CA LEU A 36 4.27 1.46 -8.37
C LEU A 36 5.01 2.80 -8.47
N LYS A 37 6.03 3.04 -7.64
CA LYS A 37 6.84 4.28 -7.69
C LYS A 37 7.62 4.45 -8.98
N GLU A 38 7.99 3.36 -9.66
CA GLU A 38 8.67 3.42 -10.96
C GLU A 38 7.70 3.75 -12.11
N LYS A 39 6.40 3.43 -11.95
CA LYS A 39 5.39 3.58 -13.01
C LYS A 39 4.46 4.78 -12.83
N TYR A 40 4.22 5.21 -11.59
CA TYR A 40 3.20 6.18 -11.24
C TYR A 40 3.72 7.23 -10.28
N THR A 41 3.21 8.44 -10.41
CA THR A 41 3.27 9.47 -9.38
C THR A 41 2.32 9.16 -8.23
N LEU A 42 2.54 9.80 -7.08
CA LEU A 42 1.69 9.59 -5.90
C LEU A 42 0.21 9.93 -6.18
N ASP A 43 -0.07 10.97 -6.98
CA ASP A 43 -1.46 11.34 -7.29
C ASP A 43 -2.13 10.36 -8.25
N GLU A 44 -1.39 9.74 -9.16
CA GLU A 44 -1.91 8.65 -9.99
C GLU A 44 -2.23 7.41 -9.15
N VAL A 45 -1.36 7.05 -8.19
CA VAL A 45 -1.61 5.92 -7.29
C VAL A 45 -2.88 6.11 -6.46
N LYS A 46 -3.17 7.33 -6.01
CA LYS A 46 -4.42 7.63 -5.27
C LYS A 46 -5.69 7.43 -6.10
N ASN A 47 -5.57 7.49 -7.43
CA ASN A 47 -6.69 7.29 -8.35
C ASN A 47 -6.86 5.82 -8.76
N LEU A 48 -5.92 4.94 -8.40
CA LEU A 48 -6.05 3.51 -8.63
C LEU A 48 -7.09 2.92 -7.69
N SER A 49 -7.88 1.99 -8.21
CA SER A 49 -8.81 1.20 -7.41
C SER A 49 -8.09 0.17 -6.53
N ASP A 50 -8.75 -0.26 -5.45
CA ASP A 50 -8.24 -1.34 -4.59
C ASP A 50 -7.96 -2.62 -5.38
N GLU A 51 -8.77 -2.91 -6.41
CA GLU A 51 -8.57 -4.08 -7.28
C GLU A 51 -7.28 -3.98 -8.10
N GLU A 52 -6.95 -2.79 -8.61
CA GLU A 52 -5.70 -2.55 -9.33
C GLU A 52 -4.48 -2.67 -8.41
N LEU A 53 -4.54 -2.05 -7.23
CA LEU A 53 -3.48 -2.14 -6.23
C LEU A 53 -3.27 -3.60 -5.77
N TYR A 54 -4.34 -4.36 -5.61
CA TYR A 54 -4.28 -5.77 -5.28
C TYR A 54 -3.65 -6.61 -6.40
N LYS A 55 -3.95 -6.32 -7.68
CA LYS A 55 -3.28 -6.98 -8.82
C LYS A 55 -1.77 -6.78 -8.78
N TYR A 56 -1.32 -5.55 -8.52
CA TYR A 56 0.11 -5.25 -8.37
C TYR A 56 0.75 -6.00 -7.20
N PHE A 57 0.04 -6.11 -6.07
CA PHE A 57 0.51 -6.89 -4.94
C PHE A 57 0.66 -8.38 -5.28
N VAL A 58 -0.35 -9.00 -5.88
CA VAL A 58 -0.32 -10.42 -6.28
C VAL A 58 0.77 -10.68 -7.33
N GLU A 59 0.99 -9.76 -8.27
CA GLU A 59 2.11 -9.85 -9.21
C GLU A 59 3.46 -9.83 -8.49
N ALA A 60 3.63 -8.93 -7.52
CA ALA A 60 4.85 -8.87 -6.71
C ALA A 60 5.04 -10.16 -5.88
N GLU A 61 3.98 -10.72 -5.30
CA GLU A 61 4.04 -12.01 -4.59
C GLU A 61 4.51 -13.15 -5.50
N LYS A 62 4.04 -13.18 -6.75
CA LYS A 62 4.43 -14.22 -7.72
C LYS A 62 5.88 -14.09 -8.17
N MET A 63 6.44 -12.88 -8.18
CA MET A 63 7.84 -12.66 -8.58
C MET A 63 8.84 -13.09 -7.49
N LEU A 64 8.40 -13.19 -6.23
CA LEU A 64 9.22 -13.57 -5.09
C LEU A 64 9.14 -15.07 -4.74
N ARG A 65 8.26 -15.83 -5.41
CA ARG A 65 8.12 -17.29 -5.27
C ARG A 65 8.79 -18.02 -6.43
#